data_AF-A0A4Y2Q737-F1
#
_entry.id   AF-A0A4Y2Q737-F1
#
_cell.length_a   1.000
_cell.length_b   1.000
_cell.length_c   1.000
_cell.angle_alpha   90.00
_cell.angle_beta   90.00
_cell.angle_gamma   90.00
#
_symmetry.space_group_name_H-M   'P 1'
#
loop_
_entity.id
_entity.type
_entity.pdbx_description
1 polymer ?
#
loop_
_entity_poly.entity_id
_entity_poly.type
_entity_poly.pdbx_seq_one_letter_code
_entity_poly.pdbx_strand_id
1 'polypeptide(L)'
;MGKAADLSEFDRRQIVMARRLGTSITGAARLVGCSRSVVVYIHAKWINDCDTSSRRQSVGRLRVIKEKGHRRLSRLVKQNRRTAVAQLTAQYNAGPRA
;
A
#
# COMPACT_ATOMS: atom_id res chain seq x y z
N MET A 1 4.64 17.23 -21.09
CA MET A 1 3.74 16.14 -20.64
C MET A 1 4.58 15.11 -19.91
N GLY A 2 4.18 14.71 -18.69
CA GLY A 2 4.95 13.81 -17.81
C GLY A 2 5.27 12.46 -18.45
N LYS A 3 6.44 11.91 -18.11
CA LYS A 3 6.91 10.62 -18.64
C LYS A 3 6.07 9.49 -18.07
N ALA A 4 6.01 8.35 -18.76
CA ALA A 4 5.33 7.16 -18.24
C ALA A 4 5.90 6.68 -16.88
N ALA A 5 7.13 7.06 -16.54
CA ALA A 5 7.77 6.82 -15.23
C ALA A 5 7.09 7.62 -14.10
N ASP A 6 6.52 8.79 -14.40
CA ASP A 6 5.96 9.73 -13.42
C ASP A 6 4.54 9.34 -12.97
N LEU A 7 3.91 8.35 -13.60
CA LEU A 7 2.60 7.86 -13.20
C LEU A 7 2.68 6.98 -11.96
N SER A 8 1.80 7.26 -10.99
CA SER A 8 1.67 6.46 -9.78
C SER A 8 1.21 5.03 -10.12
N GLU A 9 1.51 4.09 -9.21
CA GLU A 9 1.04 2.70 -9.35
C GLU A 9 -0.49 2.63 -9.43
N PHE A 10 -1.19 3.53 -8.72
CA PHE A 10 -2.65 3.64 -8.78
C PHE A 10 -3.12 4.07 -10.18
N ASP A 11 -2.51 5.09 -10.78
CA ASP A 11 -2.84 5.58 -12.12
C ASP A 11 -2.61 4.51 -13.19
N ARG A 12 -1.50 3.77 -13.07
CA ARG A 12 -1.20 2.65 -13.98
C ARG A 12 -2.26 1.56 -13.88
N ARG A 13 -2.72 1.23 -12.67
CA ARG A 13 -3.82 0.27 -12.47
C ARG A 13 -5.14 0.78 -13.01
N GLN A 14 -5.47 2.05 -12.82
CA GLN A 14 -6.67 2.66 -13.39
C GLN A 14 -6.69 2.54 -14.91
N ILE A 15 -5.55 2.78 -15.58
CA ILE A 15 -5.40 2.58 -17.02
C ILE A 15 -5.64 1.12 -17.41
N VAL A 16 -5.03 0.15 -16.71
CA VAL A 16 -5.23 -1.28 -17.02
C VAL A 16 -6.68 -1.70 -16.81
N MET A 17 -7.31 -1.28 -15.71
CA MET A 17 -8.71 -1.58 -15.42
C MET A 17 -9.65 -1.00 -16.47
N ALA A 18 -9.48 0.29 -16.82
CA ALA A 18 -10.27 0.92 -17.88
C ALA A 18 -10.13 0.17 -19.21
N ARG A 19 -8.91 -0.25 -19.58
CA ARG A 19 -8.64 -1.03 -20.79
C ARG A 19 -9.25 -2.43 -20.77
N ARG A 20 -9.22 -3.12 -19.62
CA ARG A 20 -9.90 -4.42 -19.42
C ARG A 20 -11.42 -4.30 -19.57
N LEU A 21 -11.99 -3.18 -19.11
CA LEU A 21 -13.44 -2.89 -19.21
C LEU A 21 -13.86 -2.40 -20.61
N GLY A 22 -12.98 -2.45 -21.61
CA GLY A 22 -13.29 -2.04 -22.98
C GLY A 22 -13.26 -0.52 -23.23
N THR A 23 -12.78 0.28 -22.28
CA THR A 23 -12.68 1.74 -22.45
C THR A 23 -11.67 2.06 -23.56
N SER A 24 -11.99 3.02 -24.43
CA SER A 24 -11.09 3.45 -25.50
C SER A 24 -9.78 4.05 -24.97
N ILE A 25 -8.72 4.06 -25.80
CA ILE A 25 -7.41 4.62 -25.42
C ILE A 25 -7.54 6.10 -25.02
N THR A 26 -8.33 6.87 -25.78
CA THR A 26 -8.61 8.28 -25.47
C THR A 26 -9.42 8.43 -24.18
N GLY A 27 -10.38 7.54 -23.91
CA GLY A 27 -11.15 7.53 -22.67
C GLY A 27 -10.27 7.27 -21.44
N ALA A 28 -9.40 6.26 -21.51
CA ALA A 28 -8.45 5.97 -20.42
C ALA A 28 -7.41 7.08 -20.22
N ALA A 29 -6.95 7.72 -21.31
CA ALA A 29 -6.05 8.86 -21.25
C ALA A 29 -6.69 10.06 -20.54
N ARG A 30 -7.96 10.35 -20.84
CA ARG A 30 -8.73 11.42 -20.18
C ARG A 30 -9.02 11.10 -18.71
N LEU A 31 -9.36 9.86 -18.38
CA LEU A 31 -9.65 9.42 -17.01
C LEU A 31 -8.49 9.71 -16.05
N VAL A 32 -7.26 9.44 -16.49
CA VAL A 32 -6.05 9.62 -15.67
C VAL A 32 -5.34 10.95 -15.94
N GLY A 33 -5.78 11.70 -16.96
CA GLY A 33 -5.12 12.96 -17.35
C GLY A 33 -3.73 12.76 -17.97
N CYS A 34 -3.51 11.64 -18.67
CA CYS A 34 -2.22 11.29 -19.27
C CYS A 34 -2.26 11.25 -20.80
N SER A 35 -1.09 11.12 -21.44
CA SER A 35 -1.02 10.99 -22.91
C SER A 35 -1.56 9.64 -23.39
N ARG A 36 -2.16 9.62 -24.59
CA ARG A 36 -2.56 8.39 -25.29
C ARG A 36 -1.40 7.41 -25.45
N SER A 37 -0.18 7.91 -25.70
CA SER A 37 1.02 7.06 -25.85
C SER A 37 1.38 6.33 -24.56
N VAL A 38 1.13 6.96 -23.40
CA VAL A 38 1.41 6.36 -22.09
C VAL A 38 0.41 5.24 -21.80
N VAL A 39 -0.85 5.41 -22.18
CA VAL A 39 -1.89 4.36 -22.09
C VAL A 39 -1.51 3.15 -22.94
N VAL A 40 -1.06 3.35 -24.18
CA VAL A 40 -0.61 2.27 -25.07
C VAL A 40 0.59 1.54 -24.48
N TYR A 41 1.59 2.29 -23.99
CA TYR A 41 2.78 1.71 -23.36
C TYR A 41 2.42 0.83 -22.14
N ILE A 42 1.59 1.34 -21.23
CA ILE A 42 1.16 0.60 -20.03
C ILE A 42 0.36 -0.64 -20.41
N HIS A 43 -0.53 -0.52 -21.40
CA HIS A 43 -1.34 -1.64 -21.87
C HIS A 43 -0.49 -2.74 -22.52
N ALA A 44 0.46 -2.38 -23.37
CA ALA A 44 1.37 -3.33 -24.00
C ALA A 44 2.24 -4.02 -22.94
N LYS A 45 2.79 -3.25 -22.00
CA LYS A 45 3.55 -3.79 -20.87
C LYS A 45 2.71 -4.77 -20.04
N TRP A 46 1.46 -4.45 -19.75
CA TRP A 46 0.55 -5.36 -19.04
C TRP A 46 0.29 -6.66 -19.80
N ILE A 47 0.09 -6.62 -21.13
CA ILE A 47 -0.11 -7.83 -21.94
C ILE A 47 1.14 -8.71 -21.92
N ASN A 48 2.32 -8.11 -22.04
CA ASN A 48 3.57 -8.85 -22.16
C ASN A 48 4.06 -9.40 -20.81
N ASP A 49 3.94 -8.62 -19.73
CA ASP A 49 4.53 -8.97 -18.44
C ASP A 49 3.51 -9.62 -17.47
N CYS A 50 2.21 -9.60 -17.80
CA CYS A 50 1.09 -9.87 -16.86
C CYS A 50 1.16 -9.04 -15.56
N ASP A 51 2.03 -8.03 -15.52
CA ASP A 51 2.43 -7.36 -14.30
C ASP A 51 1.60 -6.07 -14.11
N THR A 52 0.54 -6.16 -13.30
CA THR A 52 -0.15 -4.99 -12.72
C THR A 52 0.55 -4.46 -11.46
N SER A 53 1.82 -4.85 -11.28
CA SER A 53 2.66 -4.77 -10.09
C SER A 53 1.86 -4.53 -8.83
N SER A 54 1.23 -5.60 -8.36
CA SER A 54 0.75 -5.76 -6.99
C SER A 54 1.81 -6.37 -6.10
N ARG A 55 3.08 -5.93 -6.27
CA ARG A 55 3.96 -5.86 -5.12
C ARG A 55 3.27 -4.89 -4.18
N ARG A 56 2.43 -5.40 -3.29
CA ARG A 56 1.89 -4.71 -2.12
C ARG A 56 3.08 -4.29 -1.27
N GLN A 57 3.84 -3.31 -1.73
CA GLN A 57 4.71 -2.54 -0.89
C GLN A 57 3.75 -1.63 -0.13
N SER A 58 3.41 -2.08 1.07
CA SER A 58 2.60 -1.36 2.05
C SER A 58 1.17 -0.98 1.62
N VAL A 59 0.29 -1.97 1.48
CA VAL A 59 -1.06 -1.77 2.05
C VAL A 59 -0.97 -2.20 3.51
N GLY A 60 -0.13 -1.48 4.26
CA GLY A 60 0.11 -1.74 5.66
C GLY A 60 -0.88 -0.93 6.46
N ARG A 61 -1.71 -1.60 7.26
CA ARG A 61 -2.39 -0.98 8.41
C ARG A 61 -1.37 -0.08 9.11
N LEU A 62 -1.68 1.22 9.25
CA LEU A 62 -0.79 2.16 9.94
C LEU A 62 -0.42 1.56 11.29
N ARG A 63 0.86 1.22 11.47
CA ARG A 63 1.38 0.72 12.73
C ARG A 63 1.48 1.91 13.68
N VAL A 64 0.48 2.07 14.53
CA VAL A 64 0.47 3.07 15.62
C VAL A 64 1.68 2.88 16.55
N ILE A 65 2.20 1.65 16.64
CA ILE A 65 3.32 1.28 17.49
C ILE A 65 4.58 1.09 16.62
N LYS A 66 5.65 1.83 16.93
CA LYS A 66 6.98 1.61 16.32
C LYS A 66 7.56 0.25 16.71
N GLU A 67 8.51 -0.27 15.95
CA GLU A 67 9.14 -1.59 16.17
C GLU A 67 9.64 -1.80 17.62
N LYS A 68 10.25 -0.77 18.23
CA LYS A 68 10.68 -0.80 19.65
C LYS A 68 9.51 -1.01 20.62
N GLY A 69 8.37 -0.39 20.33
CA GLY A 69 7.14 -0.53 21.09
C GLY A 69 6.55 -1.94 20.97
N HIS A 70 6.64 -2.57 19.79
CA HIS A 70 6.25 -3.96 19.59
C HIS A 70 7.11 -4.91 20.44
N ARG A 71 8.44 -4.76 20.42
CA ARG A 71 9.34 -5.60 21.25
C ARG A 71 9.06 -5.47 22.74
N ARG A 72 8.70 -4.27 23.22
CA ARG A 72 8.33 -4.04 24.63
C ARG A 72 7.00 -4.71 24.97
N LEU A 73 5.98 -4.53 24.14
CA LEU A 73 4.67 -5.13 24.34
C LEU A 73 4.73 -6.67 24.32
N SER A 74 5.49 -7.25 23.38
CA SER A 74 5.69 -8.70 23.30
C SER A 74 6.35 -9.28 24.57
N ARG A 75 7.30 -8.56 25.18
CA ARG A 75 7.89 -8.98 26.47
C ARG A 75 6.89 -8.90 27.62
N LEU A 76 6.13 -7.81 27.68
CA LEU A 76 5.13 -7.56 28.71
C LEU A 76 4.04 -8.65 28.73
N VAL A 77 3.51 -9.01 27.55
CA VAL A 77 2.52 -10.08 27.40
C VAL A 77 3.10 -11.46 27.77
N LYS A 78 4.36 -11.73 27.41
CA LYS A 78 5.01 -13.01 27.77
C LYS A 78 5.19 -13.18 29.28
N GLN A 79 5.49 -12.10 30.01
CA GLN A 79 5.66 -12.11 31.48
C GLN A 79 4.31 -12.20 32.22
N ASN A 80 3.25 -11.69 31.61
CA ASN A 80 1.94 -11.49 32.25
C ASN A 80 0.83 -12.25 31.49
N ARG A 81 0.98 -13.57 31.36
CA ARG A 81 0.09 -14.41 30.53
C ARG A 81 -1.38 -14.46 31.01
N ARG A 82 -1.64 -14.18 32.29
CA ARG A 82 -2.97 -14.29 32.92
C ARG A 82 -3.60 -12.93 33.24
N THR A 83 -2.95 -11.84 32.85
CA THR A 83 -3.25 -10.50 33.35
C THR A 83 -4.19 -9.78 32.39
N ALA A 84 -5.12 -8.99 32.91
CA ALA A 84 -6.15 -8.34 32.09
C ALA A 84 -5.53 -7.28 31.16
N VAL A 85 -6.09 -7.14 29.95
CA VAL A 85 -5.58 -6.21 28.92
C VAL A 85 -5.51 -4.77 29.44
N ALA A 86 -6.48 -4.33 30.25
CA ALA A 86 -6.48 -2.99 30.83
C ALA A 86 -5.25 -2.72 31.73
N GLN A 87 -4.83 -3.72 32.52
CA GLN A 87 -3.65 -3.62 33.38
C GLN A 87 -2.36 -3.59 32.57
N LEU A 88 -2.28 -4.39 31.49
CA LEU A 88 -1.15 -4.40 30.57
C LEU A 88 -0.99 -3.07 29.83
N THR A 89 -2.10 -2.47 29.38
CA THR A 89 -2.09 -1.17 28.72
C THR A 89 -1.62 -0.07 29.68
N ALA A 90 -2.10 -0.06 30.92
CA ALA A 90 -1.62 0.89 31.94
C ALA A 90 -0.11 0.74 32.21
N GLN A 91 0.38 -0.50 32.36
CA GLN A 91 1.80 -0.79 32.56
C GLN A 91 2.66 -0.39 31.36
N TYR A 92 2.15 -0.57 30.15
CA TYR A 92 2.83 -0.14 28.92
C TYR A 92 2.93 1.38 28.84
N ASN A 93 1.87 2.11 29.18
CA ASN A 93 1.84 3.57 29.13
C ASN A 93 2.66 4.23 30.24
N ALA A 94 2.89 3.55 31.37
CA ALA A 94 3.70 4.03 32.50
C ALA A 94 5.21 4.21 32.20
N GLY A 95 5.67 4.03 30.95
CA GLY A 95 7.07 4.22 30.57
C GLY A 95 8.03 3.14 31.09
N PRO A 96 9.32 3.19 30.73
CA PRO A 96 10.32 2.30 31.30
C PRO A 96 10.38 2.52 32.82
N ARG A 97 10.38 1.43 33.59
CA ARG A 97 10.78 1.53 34.99
C ARG A 97 12.28 1.85 34.99
N ALA A 98 12.64 2.92 35.70
CA ALA A 98 14.04 3.30 35.95
C ALA A 98 14.81 2.14 36.58
#